data_AF-A0A1I2ITE1-F1
#
_entry.id   AF-A0A1I2ITE1-F1
#
_cell.length_a   1.000
_cell.length_b   1.000
_cell.length_c   1.000
_cell.angle_alpha   90.00
_cell.angle_beta   90.00
_cell.angle_gamma   90.00
#
_symmetry.space_group_name_H-M   'P 1'
#
loop_
_entity.id
_entity.type
_entity.pdbx_description
1 polymer ?
#
loop_
_entity_poly.entity_id
_entity_poly.type
_entity_poly.pdbx_seq_one_letter_code
_entity_poly.pdbx_strand_id
1 'polypeptide(L)'
;MFNIDLNGLISTIATAIAAIVGGFLFSRLLTLSSEKSGFVRRIKELEADLLFRNKQSEDISDWLLWEDAKVFIRENGKEIIFNDAIVEEIINPQVSPYRSADEYRPFVQKLVEVKTDFFKFAEQLLHDEEYPEDFDDFYKIIKPAYLDRRYYYETIFNLFDNDTSRSFSTMNNSIKNITNGKEYRAKRLERDRLDGEIQNIEYQIDIQKKSLATYGKPDGLWLGLLVIVYACIVGVIWPVTLLPYPQGVYNDMLTKWVLLGWFFSTLLAIFAYLAWSTYRLTRK
;
A
#
# COMPACT_ATOMS: atom_id res chain seq x y z
N MET A 1 43.28 43.93 46.60
CA MET A 1 42.76 42.55 46.73
C MET A 1 41.61 42.44 45.75
N PHE A 2 41.76 41.69 44.64
CA PHE A 2 40.68 41.52 43.68
C PHE A 2 39.60 40.65 44.34
N ASN A 3 38.43 41.23 44.59
CA ASN A 3 37.31 40.48 45.14
C ASN A 3 36.69 39.67 44.00
N ILE A 4 36.76 38.34 44.07
CA ILE A 4 36.28 37.46 43.00
C ILE A 4 34.79 37.19 43.25
N ASP A 5 33.93 37.59 42.31
CA ASP A 5 32.51 37.27 42.37
C ASP A 5 32.24 35.82 41.94
N LEU A 6 32.39 34.88 42.89
CA LEU A 6 32.12 33.46 42.66
C LEU A 6 30.62 33.17 42.43
N ASN A 7 29.72 33.93 43.04
CA ASN A 7 28.28 33.71 42.87
C ASN A 7 27.85 34.04 41.43
N GLY A 8 28.35 35.17 40.89
CA GLY A 8 28.15 35.53 39.48
C GLY A 8 28.75 34.50 38.52
N LEU A 9 29.96 33.99 38.81
CA LEU A 9 30.61 32.95 38.01
C LEU A 9 29.80 31.64 37.99
N ILE A 10 29.38 31.15 39.16
CA ILE A 10 28.60 29.92 39.30
C ILE A 10 27.27 30.04 38.54
N SER A 11 26.54 31.14 38.72
CA SER A 11 25.27 31.39 38.04
C SER A 11 25.45 31.43 36.51
N THR A 12 26.50 32.09 36.02
CA THR A 12 26.80 32.19 34.58
C THR A 12 27.14 30.83 33.98
N ILE A 13 27.97 30.03 34.67
CA ILE A 13 28.35 28.68 34.22
C ILE A 13 27.12 27.76 34.16
N ALA A 14 26.32 27.73 35.23
CA ALA A 14 25.14 26.87 35.32
C ALA A 14 24.10 27.24 34.25
N THR A 15 23.83 28.53 34.05
CA THR A 15 22.88 28.99 33.01
C THR A 15 23.36 28.70 31.60
N ALA A 16 24.65 28.90 31.31
CA ALA A 16 25.22 28.61 30.00
C ALA A 16 25.14 27.12 29.65
N ILE A 17 25.51 26.23 30.59
CA ILE A 17 25.43 24.78 30.36
C ILE A 17 23.98 24.33 30.24
N ALA A 18 23.08 24.82 31.09
CA ALA A 18 21.65 24.51 31.00
C ALA A 18 21.07 24.90 29.64
N ALA A 19 21.45 26.07 29.11
CA ALA A 19 21.03 26.51 27.77
C ALA A 19 21.59 25.61 26.65
N ILE A 20 22.87 25.23 26.72
CA ILE A 20 23.51 24.33 25.74
C ILE A 20 22.83 22.96 25.74
N VAL A 21 22.67 22.36 26.92
CA VAL A 21 22.07 21.02 27.06
C VAL A 21 20.60 21.04 26.68
N GLY A 22 19.84 22.04 27.14
CA GLY A 22 18.42 22.20 26.80
C GLY A 22 18.20 22.41 25.30
N GLY A 23 18.99 23.29 24.67
CA GLY A 23 18.93 23.53 23.23
C GLY A 23 19.28 22.29 22.42
N PHE A 24 20.32 21.56 22.81
CA PHE A 24 20.74 20.33 22.14
C PHE A 24 19.67 19.22 22.25
N LEU A 25 19.15 18.97 23.45
CA LEU A 25 18.10 17.97 23.68
C LEU A 25 16.83 18.28 22.89
N PHE A 26 16.39 19.54 22.94
CA PHE A 26 15.18 19.97 22.23
C PHE A 26 15.34 19.85 20.72
N SER A 27 16.47 20.32 20.18
CA SER A 27 16.79 20.17 18.75
C SER A 27 16.79 18.69 18.34
N ARG A 28 17.45 17.82 19.11
CA ARG A 28 17.51 16.39 18.79
C ARG A 28 16.15 15.72 18.88
N LEU A 29 15.36 16.05 19.90
CA LEU A 29 14.00 15.55 20.07
C LEU A 29 13.10 15.94 18.89
N LEU A 30 13.16 17.22 18.47
CA LEU A 30 12.43 17.71 17.31
C LEU A 30 12.86 16.98 16.03
N THR A 31 14.16 16.82 15.79
CA THR A 31 14.67 16.11 14.61
C THR A 31 14.19 14.65 14.59
N LEU A 32 14.32 13.93 15.71
CA LEU A 32 13.83 12.55 15.83
C LEU A 32 12.32 12.45 15.62
N SER A 33 11.56 13.39 16.18
CA SER A 33 10.10 13.45 16.01
C SER A 33 9.71 13.74 14.56
N SER A 34 10.44 14.62 13.88
CA SER A 34 10.23 14.98 12.48
C SER A 34 10.56 13.80 11.55
N GLU A 35 11.71 13.15 11.75
CA GLU A 35 12.12 11.97 10.98
C GLU A 35 11.12 10.82 11.15
N LYS A 36 10.72 10.53 12.40
CA LYS A 36 9.67 9.53 12.69
C LYS A 36 8.36 9.86 11.96
N SER A 37 7.93 11.11 12.03
CA SER A 37 6.71 11.56 11.34
C SER A 37 6.84 11.45 9.82
N GLY A 38 8.04 11.69 9.27
CA GLY A 38 8.37 11.49 7.87
C GLY A 38 8.19 10.03 7.42
N PHE A 39 8.72 9.07 8.19
CA PHE A 39 8.52 7.65 7.92
C PHE A 39 7.05 7.25 7.97
N VAL A 40 6.33 7.64 9.02
CA VAL A 40 4.90 7.32 9.19
C VAL A 40 4.07 7.89 8.03
N ARG A 41 4.33 9.14 7.65
CA ARG A 41 3.68 9.77 6.50
C ARG A 41 3.97 9.01 5.21
N ARG A 42 5.23 8.66 4.95
CA ARG A 42 5.61 7.95 3.72
C ARG A 42 4.99 6.56 3.65
N ILE A 43 4.92 5.83 4.77
CA ILE A 43 4.23 4.54 4.84
C ILE A 43 2.76 4.71 4.48
N LYS A 44 2.08 5.71 5.05
CA LYS A 44 0.66 5.98 4.76
C LYS A 44 0.41 6.33 3.29
N GLU A 45 1.30 7.13 2.69
CA GLU A 45 1.23 7.46 1.25
C GLU A 45 1.38 6.20 0.38
N LEU A 46 2.33 5.33 0.70
CA LEU A 46 2.56 4.07 -0.03
C LEU A 46 1.40 3.08 0.16
N GLU A 47 0.83 2.97 1.37
CA GLU A 47 -0.33 2.09 1.62
C GLU A 47 -1.57 2.56 0.84
N ALA A 48 -1.76 3.88 0.68
CA ALA A 48 -2.85 4.42 -0.14
C ALA A 48 -2.64 4.13 -1.64
N ASP A 49 -1.40 4.26 -2.14
CA ASP A 49 -1.06 3.93 -3.53
C ASP A 49 -1.22 2.42 -3.79
N LEU A 50 -0.77 1.57 -2.86
CA LEU A 50 -0.97 0.12 -2.92
C LEU A 50 -2.45 -0.24 -3.05
N LEU A 51 -3.31 0.35 -2.21
CA LEU A 51 -4.75 0.11 -2.26
C LEU A 51 -5.32 0.49 -3.63
N PHE A 52 -4.91 1.64 -4.17
CA PHE A 52 -5.35 2.10 -5.48
C PHE A 52 -4.90 1.16 -6.61
N ARG A 53 -3.64 0.72 -6.61
CA ARG A 53 -3.09 -0.20 -7.62
C ARG A 53 -3.72 -1.59 -7.54
N ASN A 54 -3.93 -2.11 -6.33
CA ASN A 54 -4.65 -3.37 -6.14
C ASN A 54 -6.05 -3.32 -6.75
N LYS A 55 -6.79 -2.23 -6.51
CA LYS A 55 -8.11 -2.06 -7.13
C LYS A 55 -8.04 -2.03 -8.66
N GLN A 56 -7.04 -1.36 -9.25
CA GLN A 56 -6.85 -1.37 -10.69
C GLN A 56 -6.53 -2.77 -11.24
N SER A 57 -5.69 -3.53 -10.54
CA SER A 57 -5.36 -4.90 -10.93
C SER A 57 -6.59 -5.81 -10.84
N GLU A 58 -7.40 -5.67 -9.78
CA GLU A 58 -8.66 -6.38 -9.59
C GLU A 58 -9.67 -6.06 -10.71
N ASP A 59 -9.92 -4.77 -11.00
CA ASP A 59 -10.83 -4.34 -12.07
C ASP A 59 -10.42 -4.94 -13.45
N ILE A 60 -9.11 -5.01 -13.73
CA ILE A 60 -8.59 -5.62 -14.96
C ILE A 60 -8.72 -7.14 -14.93
N SER A 61 -8.46 -7.77 -13.78
CA SER A 61 -8.60 -9.21 -13.59
C SER A 61 -10.04 -9.67 -13.80
N ASP A 62 -11.00 -8.92 -13.27
CA ASP A 62 -12.43 -9.18 -13.44
C ASP A 62 -12.86 -9.04 -14.90
N TRP A 63 -12.37 -8.01 -15.59
CA TRP A 63 -12.61 -7.84 -17.02
C TRP A 63 -12.03 -9.00 -17.84
N LEU A 64 -10.80 -9.43 -17.54
CA LEU A 64 -10.16 -10.57 -18.22
C LEU A 64 -10.94 -11.86 -17.96
N LEU A 65 -11.36 -12.09 -16.71
CA LEU A 65 -12.17 -13.24 -16.33
C LEU A 65 -13.51 -13.26 -17.07
N TRP A 66 -14.16 -12.10 -17.22
CA TRP A 66 -15.39 -12.00 -18.00
C TRP A 66 -15.16 -12.33 -19.48
N GLU A 67 -14.09 -11.82 -20.10
CA GLU A 67 -13.75 -12.18 -21.47
C GLU A 67 -13.48 -13.69 -21.64
N ASP A 68 -12.73 -14.28 -20.71
CA ASP A 68 -12.46 -15.74 -20.68
C ASP A 68 -13.78 -16.53 -20.55
N ALA A 69 -14.65 -16.11 -19.63
CA ALA A 69 -15.95 -16.76 -19.38
C ALA A 69 -16.86 -16.70 -20.62
N LYS A 70 -16.88 -15.58 -21.36
CA LYS A 70 -17.63 -15.50 -22.61
C LYS A 70 -17.11 -16.48 -23.67
N VAL A 71 -15.80 -16.67 -23.78
CA VAL A 71 -15.24 -17.65 -24.70
C VAL A 71 -15.65 -19.07 -24.28
N PHE A 72 -15.51 -19.39 -23.00
CA PHE A 72 -15.90 -20.68 -22.44
C PHE A 72 -17.39 -21.00 -22.68
N ILE A 73 -18.27 -20.04 -22.39
CA ILE A 73 -19.72 -20.17 -22.57
C ILE A 73 -20.08 -20.30 -24.05
N ARG A 74 -19.41 -19.58 -24.95
CA ARG A 74 -19.66 -19.71 -26.39
C ARG A 74 -19.25 -21.09 -26.93
N GLU A 75 -18.14 -21.64 -26.44
CA GLU A 75 -17.61 -22.92 -26.91
C GLU A 75 -18.36 -24.13 -26.31
N ASN A 76 -18.82 -24.02 -25.07
CA ASN A 76 -19.41 -25.13 -24.33
C ASN A 76 -20.90 -24.93 -23.99
N GLY A 77 -21.48 -23.79 -24.37
CA GLY A 77 -22.85 -23.42 -24.02
C GLY A 77 -23.90 -24.43 -24.51
N LYS A 78 -23.64 -25.10 -25.65
CA LYS A 78 -24.52 -26.16 -26.14
C LYS A 78 -24.61 -27.34 -25.15
N GLU A 79 -23.45 -27.83 -24.71
CA GLU A 79 -23.36 -28.93 -23.74
C GLU A 79 -23.97 -28.52 -22.39
N ILE A 80 -23.71 -27.29 -21.94
CA ILE A 80 -24.26 -26.77 -20.67
C ILE A 80 -25.78 -26.62 -20.74
N ILE A 81 -26.32 -26.08 -21.83
CA ILE A 81 -27.75 -25.75 -21.95
C ILE A 81 -28.60 -26.98 -22.30
N PHE A 82 -28.14 -27.86 -23.18
CA PHE A 82 -28.97 -28.97 -23.68
C PHE A 82 -28.69 -30.31 -23.02
N ASN A 83 -27.44 -30.53 -22.56
CA ASN A 83 -27.03 -31.81 -21.99
C ASN A 83 -26.80 -31.73 -20.47
N ASP A 84 -27.11 -30.58 -19.85
CA ASP A 84 -26.96 -30.30 -18.42
C ASP A 84 -25.56 -30.66 -17.89
N ALA A 85 -24.54 -30.52 -18.74
CA ALA A 85 -23.16 -30.84 -18.40
C ALA A 85 -22.62 -29.90 -17.30
N ILE A 86 -21.94 -30.49 -16.31
CA ILE A 86 -21.35 -29.73 -15.19
C ILE A 86 -20.00 -29.12 -15.60
N VAL A 87 -19.68 -27.95 -15.02
CA VAL A 87 -18.50 -27.15 -15.35
C VAL A 87 -17.21 -27.95 -15.17
N GLU A 88 -17.17 -28.80 -14.15
CA GLU A 88 -16.04 -29.65 -13.79
C GLU A 88 -15.76 -30.76 -14.81
N GLU A 89 -16.78 -31.21 -15.56
CA GLU A 89 -16.63 -32.24 -16.60
C GLU A 89 -16.16 -31.64 -17.93
N ILE A 90 -16.51 -30.38 -18.18
CA ILE A 90 -16.19 -29.64 -19.42
C ILE A 90 -14.77 -29.06 -19.36
N ILE A 91 -14.34 -28.61 -18.18
CA ILE A 91 -13.01 -28.00 -18.04
C ILE A 91 -11.96 -29.08 -18.17
N ASN A 92 -11.33 -29.10 -19.34
CA ASN A 92 -10.12 -29.86 -19.56
C ASN A 92 -8.89 -29.01 -19.18
N PRO A 93 -8.13 -29.40 -18.14
CA PRO A 93 -6.91 -28.67 -17.73
C PRO A 93 -5.87 -28.54 -18.84
N GLN A 94 -5.94 -29.38 -19.87
CA GLN A 94 -5.06 -29.34 -21.04
C GLN A 94 -5.45 -28.26 -22.07
N VAL A 95 -6.69 -27.79 -22.06
CA VAL A 95 -7.25 -26.86 -23.07
C VAL A 95 -7.41 -25.44 -22.49
N SER A 96 -7.73 -25.33 -21.19
CA SER A 96 -7.81 -24.05 -20.47
C SER A 96 -6.96 -24.07 -19.20
N PRO A 97 -5.62 -23.94 -19.32
CA PRO A 97 -4.71 -24.09 -18.18
C PRO A 97 -4.68 -22.88 -17.24
N TYR A 98 -5.38 -21.78 -17.58
CA TYR A 98 -5.21 -20.48 -16.93
C TYR A 98 -6.29 -20.13 -15.90
N ARG A 99 -7.41 -20.87 -15.85
CA ARG A 99 -8.56 -20.58 -14.97
C ARG A 99 -9.17 -21.86 -14.41
N SER A 100 -9.65 -21.78 -13.18
CA SER A 100 -10.28 -22.89 -12.46
C SER A 100 -11.79 -23.00 -12.73
N ALA A 101 -12.37 -24.18 -12.43
CA ALA A 101 -13.81 -24.38 -12.48
C ALA A 101 -14.58 -23.45 -11.53
N ASP A 102 -14.01 -23.18 -10.37
CA ASP A 102 -14.62 -22.29 -9.37
C ASP A 102 -14.75 -20.85 -9.89
N GLU A 103 -13.78 -20.36 -10.69
CA GLU A 103 -13.84 -19.03 -11.30
C GLU A 103 -14.94 -18.91 -12.35
N TYR A 104 -15.23 -19.98 -13.11
CA TYR A 104 -16.27 -19.97 -14.14
C TYR A 104 -17.68 -20.24 -13.60
N ARG A 105 -17.79 -20.97 -12.47
CA ARG A 105 -19.06 -21.35 -11.85
C ARG A 105 -20.09 -20.21 -11.74
N PRO A 106 -19.78 -18.99 -11.25
CA PRO A 106 -20.78 -17.93 -11.14
C PRO A 106 -21.33 -17.50 -12.51
N PHE A 107 -20.50 -17.51 -13.56
CA PHE A 107 -20.94 -17.15 -14.90
C PHE A 107 -21.81 -18.23 -15.54
N VAL A 108 -21.46 -19.51 -15.33
CA VAL A 108 -22.24 -20.64 -15.83
C VAL A 108 -23.57 -20.77 -15.09
N GLN A 109 -23.58 -20.55 -13.77
CA GLN A 109 -24.81 -20.52 -12.99
C GLN A 109 -25.74 -19.41 -13.52
N LYS A 110 -25.21 -18.21 -13.79
CA LYS A 110 -26.00 -17.12 -14.39
C LYS A 110 -26.55 -17.50 -15.77
N LEU A 111 -25.82 -18.26 -16.59
CA LEU A 111 -26.31 -18.79 -17.86
C LEU A 111 -27.49 -19.76 -17.67
N VAL A 112 -27.39 -20.68 -16.70
CA VAL A 112 -28.47 -21.65 -16.37
C VAL A 112 -29.70 -20.97 -15.78
N GLU A 113 -29.52 -19.92 -14.98
CA GLU A 113 -30.63 -19.09 -14.50
C GLU A 113 -31.36 -18.43 -15.69
N VAL A 114 -30.61 -17.83 -16.61
CA VAL A 114 -31.17 -17.17 -17.80
C VAL A 114 -31.84 -18.18 -18.74
N LYS A 115 -31.35 -19.43 -18.84
CA LYS A 115 -32.00 -20.53 -19.60
C LYS A 115 -33.47 -20.69 -19.19
N THR A 116 -33.73 -20.71 -17.89
CA THR A 116 -35.08 -20.93 -17.37
C THR A 116 -36.02 -19.78 -17.72
N ASP A 117 -35.53 -18.54 -17.63
CA ASP A 117 -36.30 -17.35 -18.02
C ASP A 117 -36.53 -17.31 -19.54
N PHE A 118 -35.49 -17.60 -20.33
CA PHE A 118 -35.56 -17.66 -21.79
C PHE A 118 -36.66 -18.62 -22.28
N PHE A 119 -36.73 -19.84 -21.74
CA PHE A 119 -37.74 -20.81 -22.17
C PHE A 119 -39.17 -20.37 -21.89
N LYS A 120 -39.43 -19.70 -20.76
CA LYS A 120 -40.76 -19.15 -20.46
C LYS A 120 -41.18 -18.11 -21.49
N PHE A 121 -40.27 -17.25 -21.91
CA PHE A 121 -40.54 -16.25 -22.94
C PHE A 121 -40.71 -16.90 -24.32
N ALA A 122 -39.87 -17.86 -24.67
CA ALA A 122 -39.99 -18.59 -25.93
C ALA A 122 -41.33 -19.33 -26.05
N GLU A 123 -41.80 -19.97 -24.97
CA GLU A 123 -43.10 -20.64 -24.92
C GLU A 123 -44.26 -19.64 -25.07
N GLN A 124 -44.17 -18.47 -24.42
CA GLN A 124 -45.18 -17.42 -24.57
C GLN A 124 -45.24 -16.88 -26.01
N LEU A 125 -44.08 -16.65 -26.64
CA LEU A 125 -43.99 -16.16 -28.02
C LEU A 125 -44.52 -17.18 -29.04
N LEU A 126 -44.28 -18.47 -28.81
CA LEU A 126 -44.84 -19.55 -29.62
C LEU A 126 -46.38 -19.56 -29.61
N HIS A 127 -47.00 -19.12 -28.52
CA HIS A 127 -48.46 -19.02 -28.41
C HIS A 127 -49.06 -17.79 -29.11
N ASP A 128 -48.31 -16.69 -29.21
CA ASP A 128 -48.79 -15.43 -29.79
C ASP A 128 -48.53 -15.31 -31.31
N GLU A 129 -47.99 -16.36 -31.95
CA GLU A 129 -47.58 -16.42 -33.38
C GLU A 129 -46.57 -15.33 -33.82
N GLU A 130 -46.02 -14.57 -32.88
CA GLU A 130 -45.07 -13.48 -33.15
C GLU A 130 -43.64 -14.00 -32.96
N TYR A 131 -43.04 -14.51 -34.05
CA TYR A 131 -41.67 -15.01 -34.03
C TYR A 131 -40.68 -13.88 -34.35
N PRO A 132 -39.74 -13.55 -33.45
CA PRO A 132 -38.73 -12.53 -33.73
C PRO A 132 -37.76 -13.00 -34.83
N GLU A 133 -37.48 -12.13 -35.80
CA GLU A 133 -36.57 -12.41 -36.92
C GLU A 133 -35.09 -12.38 -36.49
N ASP A 134 -34.75 -11.57 -35.49
CA ASP A 134 -33.40 -11.48 -34.95
C ASP A 134 -33.39 -11.30 -33.42
N PHE A 135 -32.19 -11.36 -32.85
CA PHE A 135 -32.02 -11.20 -31.40
C PHE A 135 -32.43 -9.81 -30.90
N ASP A 136 -32.24 -8.75 -31.68
CA ASP A 136 -32.56 -7.39 -31.22
C ASP A 136 -34.08 -7.20 -31.13
N ASP A 137 -34.85 -7.84 -32.00
CA ASP A 137 -36.31 -7.87 -31.94
C ASP A 137 -36.80 -8.75 -30.79
N PHE A 138 -36.22 -9.94 -30.60
CA PHE A 138 -36.47 -10.73 -29.40
C PHE A 138 -36.20 -9.93 -28.13
N TYR A 139 -35.05 -9.23 -28.06
CA TYR A 139 -34.61 -8.47 -26.90
C TYR A 139 -35.50 -7.27 -26.57
N LYS A 140 -36.10 -6.61 -27.58
CA LYS A 140 -37.09 -5.54 -27.36
C LYS A 140 -38.35 -6.06 -26.65
N ILE A 141 -38.74 -7.32 -26.91
CA ILE A 141 -39.94 -7.95 -26.35
C ILE A 141 -39.74 -8.32 -24.87
N ILE A 142 -38.56 -8.80 -24.48
CA ILE A 142 -38.25 -9.23 -23.10
C ILE A 142 -38.14 -8.07 -22.08
N LYS A 143 -38.32 -6.81 -22.54
CA LYS A 143 -38.27 -5.55 -21.77
C LYS A 143 -36.89 -5.14 -21.20
N PRO A 144 -36.70 -3.84 -20.85
CA PRO A 144 -35.43 -3.28 -20.37
C PRO A 144 -34.92 -3.77 -19.00
N ALA A 145 -35.69 -4.59 -18.28
CA ALA A 145 -35.36 -5.00 -16.91
C ALA A 145 -34.10 -5.89 -16.79
N TYR A 146 -33.55 -6.36 -17.92
CA TYR A 146 -32.48 -7.36 -17.98
C TYR A 146 -31.24 -6.90 -18.79
N LEU A 147 -30.97 -5.59 -18.81
CA LEU A 147 -29.80 -4.97 -19.47
C LEU A 147 -28.45 -5.61 -19.09
N ASP A 148 -28.31 -6.09 -17.86
CA ASP A 148 -27.10 -6.74 -17.37
C ASP A 148 -26.94 -8.20 -17.85
N ARG A 149 -27.95 -8.77 -18.52
CA ARG A 149 -27.97 -10.19 -18.94
C ARG A 149 -28.00 -10.39 -20.45
N ARG A 150 -27.93 -9.31 -21.25
CA ARG A 150 -28.03 -9.36 -22.72
C ARG A 150 -27.15 -10.44 -23.35
N TYR A 151 -25.88 -10.55 -22.95
CA TYR A 151 -24.95 -11.54 -23.49
C TYR A 151 -25.44 -12.98 -23.32
N TYR A 152 -26.03 -13.31 -22.16
CA TYR A 152 -26.53 -14.66 -21.88
C TYR A 152 -27.75 -14.99 -22.74
N TYR A 153 -28.70 -14.04 -22.84
CA TYR A 153 -29.86 -14.17 -23.71
C TYR A 153 -29.46 -14.31 -25.18
N GLU A 154 -28.51 -13.50 -25.65
CA GLU A 154 -27.99 -13.56 -27.02
C GLU A 154 -27.32 -14.92 -27.30
N THR A 155 -26.55 -15.42 -26.33
CA THR A 155 -25.90 -16.73 -26.46
C THR A 155 -26.93 -17.85 -26.59
N ILE A 156 -27.95 -17.88 -25.73
CA ILE A 156 -29.00 -18.90 -25.77
C ILE A 156 -29.79 -18.79 -27.08
N PHE A 157 -30.22 -17.58 -27.47
CA PHE A 157 -30.93 -17.35 -28.73
C PHE A 157 -30.15 -17.90 -29.94
N ASN A 158 -28.87 -17.56 -30.04
CA ASN A 158 -28.00 -18.03 -31.13
C ASN A 158 -27.79 -19.55 -31.11
N LEU A 159 -27.83 -20.20 -29.96
CA LEU A 159 -27.75 -21.66 -29.86
C LEU A 159 -29.01 -22.33 -30.44
N PHE A 160 -30.19 -21.74 -30.21
CA PHE A 160 -31.46 -22.24 -30.75
C PHE A 160 -31.61 -21.98 -32.25
N ASP A 161 -31.31 -20.77 -32.72
CA ASP A 161 -31.48 -20.40 -34.14
C ASP A 161 -30.56 -21.25 -35.06
N ASN A 162 -29.34 -21.55 -34.61
CA ASN A 162 -28.41 -22.42 -35.36
C ASN A 162 -28.83 -23.90 -35.42
N ASP A 163 -29.69 -24.39 -34.52
CA ASP A 163 -30.23 -25.76 -34.60
C ASP A 163 -31.43 -25.85 -35.57
N THR A 164 -32.06 -24.73 -35.93
CA THR A 164 -33.18 -24.65 -36.89
C THR A 164 -32.77 -24.22 -38.31
N SER A 165 -31.64 -23.52 -38.48
CA SER A 165 -31.30 -22.81 -39.73
C SER A 165 -30.00 -23.34 -40.38
N ARG A 166 -30.11 -24.01 -41.55
CA ARG A 166 -28.96 -24.22 -42.45
C ARG A 166 -28.51 -22.86 -43.04
N SER A 167 -27.34 -22.38 -42.59
CA SER A 167 -26.42 -21.45 -43.28
C SER A 167 -26.59 -19.94 -43.10
N PHE A 168 -25.41 -19.29 -42.99
CA PHE A 168 -25.03 -17.86 -43.11
C PHE A 168 -25.02 -16.96 -41.86
N SER A 169 -23.82 -16.77 -41.27
CA SER A 169 -23.22 -15.43 -41.05
C SER A 169 -21.75 -15.47 -40.55
N THR A 170 -20.86 -16.16 -41.25
CA THR A 170 -19.45 -16.33 -40.79
C THR A 170 -18.51 -15.14 -41.05
N MET A 171 -19.01 -13.96 -41.49
CA MET A 171 -18.12 -12.86 -41.91
C MET A 171 -18.00 -11.67 -40.93
N ASN A 172 -18.90 -11.54 -39.95
CA ASN A 172 -18.84 -10.40 -39.00
C ASN A 172 -18.14 -10.75 -37.66
N ASN A 173 -18.01 -12.04 -37.34
CA ASN A 173 -17.33 -12.50 -36.11
C ASN A 173 -15.80 -12.40 -36.16
N SER A 174 -15.19 -12.38 -37.36
CA SER A 174 -13.73 -12.30 -37.52
C SER A 174 -13.17 -10.92 -37.13
N ILE A 175 -13.89 -9.83 -37.43
CA ILE A 175 -13.42 -8.47 -37.16
C ILE A 175 -13.54 -8.11 -35.67
N LYS A 176 -14.63 -8.51 -34.99
CA LYS A 176 -14.80 -8.37 -33.52
C LYS A 176 -13.75 -9.18 -32.73
N ASN A 177 -13.40 -10.38 -33.19
CA ASN A 177 -12.41 -11.24 -32.53
C ASN A 177 -10.98 -10.67 -32.61
N ILE A 178 -10.61 -9.96 -33.69
CA ILE A 178 -9.25 -9.38 -33.85
C ILE A 178 -9.06 -8.13 -32.97
N THR A 179 -10.08 -7.28 -32.82
CA THR A 179 -10.04 -6.12 -31.90
C THR A 179 -10.01 -6.56 -30.45
N ASN A 180 -10.81 -7.57 -30.08
CA ASN A 180 -10.83 -8.09 -28.71
C ASN A 180 -9.51 -8.76 -28.34
N GLY A 181 -8.85 -9.47 -29.27
CA GLY A 181 -7.56 -10.10 -29.01
C GLY A 181 -6.42 -9.11 -28.71
N LYS A 182 -6.43 -7.92 -29.34
CA LYS A 182 -5.45 -6.86 -29.06
C LYS A 182 -5.70 -6.20 -27.70
N GLU A 183 -6.96 -5.86 -27.42
CA GLU A 183 -7.36 -5.27 -26.14
C GLU A 183 -7.11 -6.23 -24.97
N TYR A 184 -7.43 -7.51 -25.15
CA TYR A 184 -7.17 -8.55 -24.15
C TYR A 184 -5.68 -8.67 -23.83
N ARG A 185 -4.82 -8.75 -24.85
CA ARG A 185 -3.36 -8.78 -24.65
C ARG A 185 -2.86 -7.52 -23.95
N ALA A 186 -3.38 -6.34 -24.31
CA ALA A 186 -3.01 -5.08 -23.67
C ALA A 186 -3.41 -5.05 -22.19
N LYS A 187 -4.64 -5.48 -21.86
CA LYS A 187 -5.13 -5.59 -20.48
C LYS A 187 -4.32 -6.59 -19.65
N ARG A 188 -3.95 -7.73 -20.25
CA ARG A 188 -3.08 -8.71 -19.58
C ARG A 188 -1.70 -8.13 -19.27
N LEU A 189 -1.07 -7.48 -20.24
CA LEU A 189 0.23 -6.80 -20.02
C LEU A 189 0.13 -5.71 -18.96
N GLU A 190 -0.97 -4.95 -18.95
CA GLU A 190 -1.22 -3.92 -17.95
C GLU A 190 -1.38 -4.50 -16.55
N ARG A 191 -2.09 -5.63 -16.41
CA ARG A 191 -2.16 -6.37 -15.14
C ARG A 191 -0.77 -6.81 -14.68
N ASP A 192 0.00 -7.46 -15.55
CA ASP A 192 1.36 -7.94 -15.20
C ASP A 192 2.26 -6.76 -14.78
N ARG A 193 2.10 -5.59 -15.43
CA ARG A 193 2.78 -4.34 -15.07
C ARG A 193 2.37 -3.85 -13.67
N LEU A 194 1.06 -3.82 -13.39
CA LEU A 194 0.52 -3.40 -12.09
C LEU A 194 0.97 -4.35 -10.97
N ASP A 195 0.98 -5.66 -11.21
CA ASP A 195 1.43 -6.66 -10.23
C ASP A 195 2.92 -6.43 -9.87
N GLY A 196 3.75 -6.07 -10.86
CA GLY A 196 5.14 -5.65 -10.61
C GLY A 196 5.26 -4.34 -9.81
N GLU A 197 4.38 -3.36 -10.07
CA GLU A 197 4.32 -2.11 -9.29
C GLU A 197 3.89 -2.35 -7.85
N ILE A 198 2.87 -3.20 -7.63
CA ILE A 198 2.37 -3.58 -6.31
C ILE A 198 3.49 -4.22 -5.49
N GLN A 199 4.21 -5.20 -6.05
CA GLN A 199 5.34 -5.84 -5.38
C GLN A 199 6.44 -4.83 -4.99
N ASN A 200 6.74 -3.88 -5.87
CA ASN A 200 7.71 -2.83 -5.58
C ASN A 200 7.23 -1.91 -4.44
N ILE A 201 5.95 -1.53 -4.43
CA ILE A 201 5.38 -0.71 -3.35
C ILE A 201 5.39 -1.47 -2.03
N GLU A 202 5.00 -2.76 -2.01
CA GLU A 202 5.07 -3.62 -0.83
C GLU A 202 6.48 -3.70 -0.26
N TYR A 203 7.47 -3.89 -1.13
CA TYR A 203 8.88 -3.90 -0.73
C TYR A 203 9.31 -2.56 -0.12
N GLN A 204 8.90 -1.43 -0.70
CA GLN A 204 9.18 -0.11 -0.14
C GLN A 204 8.52 0.10 1.23
N ILE A 205 7.28 -0.36 1.42
CA ILE A 205 6.59 -0.32 2.71
C ILE A 205 7.37 -1.12 3.75
N ASP A 206 7.81 -2.33 3.41
CA ASP A 206 8.60 -3.18 4.31
C ASP A 206 9.92 -2.51 4.72
N ILE A 207 10.66 -1.92 3.76
CA ILE A 207 11.88 -1.15 4.07
C ILE A 207 11.58 -0.01 5.05
N GLN A 208 10.51 0.75 4.83
CA GLN A 208 10.18 1.89 5.69
C GLN A 208 9.73 1.44 7.07
N LYS A 209 8.98 0.34 7.18
CA LYS A 209 8.60 -0.27 8.47
C LYS A 209 9.81 -0.79 9.22
N LYS A 210 10.77 -1.45 8.55
CA LYS A 210 12.06 -1.87 9.12
C LYS A 210 12.89 -0.68 9.59
N SER A 211 12.94 0.38 8.80
CA SER A 211 13.65 1.62 9.15
C SER A 211 13.03 2.27 10.39
N LEU A 212 11.71 2.37 10.45
CA LEU A 212 10.97 2.89 11.61
C LEU A 212 11.17 2.03 12.87
N ALA A 213 11.17 0.71 12.75
CA ALA A 213 11.40 -0.21 13.86
C ALA A 213 12.83 -0.09 14.41
N THR A 214 13.81 0.07 13.53
CA THR A 214 15.23 0.28 13.88
C THR A 214 15.44 1.68 14.48
N TYR A 215 14.61 2.65 14.09
CA TYR A 215 14.65 4.02 14.59
C TYR A 215 14.42 4.14 16.10
N GLY A 216 13.79 3.13 16.73
CA GLY A 216 13.67 3.03 18.19
C GLY A 216 14.94 2.53 18.91
N LYS A 217 15.95 2.06 18.17
CA LYS A 217 17.23 1.52 18.69
C LYS A 217 18.46 2.09 17.95
N PRO A 218 18.64 3.42 17.84
CA PRO A 218 19.81 3.96 17.17
C PRO A 218 21.07 3.73 18.03
N ASP A 219 22.04 3.01 17.46
CA ASP A 219 23.34 2.77 18.08
C ASP A 219 24.04 4.10 18.43
N GLY A 220 24.35 4.31 19.72
CA GLY A 220 25.06 5.50 20.21
C GLY A 220 24.19 6.53 20.93
N LEU A 221 22.85 6.39 20.90
CA LEU A 221 21.95 7.28 21.65
C LEU A 221 22.16 7.14 23.16
N TRP A 222 22.46 5.93 23.64
CA TRP A 222 22.85 5.68 25.03
C TRP A 222 24.10 6.45 25.46
N LEU A 223 25.11 6.52 24.59
CA LEU A 223 26.35 7.25 24.88
C LEU A 223 26.09 8.76 24.94
N GLY A 224 25.27 9.28 24.02
CA GLY A 224 24.83 10.67 24.04
C GLY A 224 24.02 11.03 25.28
N LEU A 225 23.10 10.15 25.69
CA LEU A 225 22.32 10.33 26.91
C LEU A 225 23.22 10.35 28.15
N LEU A 226 24.24 9.49 28.22
CA LEU A 226 25.22 9.49 29.31
C LEU A 226 26.02 10.80 29.36
N VAL A 227 26.50 11.30 28.21
CA VAL A 227 27.22 12.58 28.12
C VAL A 227 26.35 13.76 28.58
N ILE A 228 25.06 13.73 28.24
CA ILE A 228 24.11 14.77 28.68
C ILE A 228 23.86 14.68 30.19
N VAL A 229 23.64 13.49 30.73
CA VAL A 229 23.48 13.28 32.18
C VAL A 229 24.71 13.76 32.93
N TYR A 230 25.91 13.43 32.43
CA TYR A 230 27.17 13.94 32.96
C TYR A 230 27.23 15.47 32.94
N ALA A 231 26.89 16.10 31.81
CA ALA A 231 26.89 17.55 31.66
C ALA A 231 25.90 18.24 32.61
N CYS A 232 24.72 17.66 32.83
CA CYS A 232 23.75 18.16 33.81
C CYS A 232 24.29 18.08 35.25
N ILE A 233 24.88 16.94 35.63
CA ILE A 233 25.37 16.73 37.00
C ILE A 233 26.57 17.65 37.29
N VAL A 234 27.58 17.61 36.43
CA VAL A 234 28.85 18.32 36.66
C VAL A 234 28.74 19.81 36.32
N GLY A 235 27.94 20.16 35.32
CA GLY A 235 27.86 21.53 34.80
C GLY A 235 26.74 22.39 35.38
N VAL A 236 25.70 21.78 35.94
CA VAL A 236 24.53 22.51 36.48
C VAL A 236 24.29 22.18 37.94
N ILE A 237 24.04 20.91 38.26
CA ILE A 237 23.64 20.50 39.62
C ILE A 237 24.76 20.84 40.61
N TRP A 238 25.99 20.41 40.32
CA TRP A 238 27.10 20.63 41.24
C TRP A 238 27.41 22.13 41.50
N PRO A 239 27.56 22.99 40.47
CA PRO A 239 27.73 24.43 40.71
C PRO A 239 26.56 25.05 41.47
N VAL A 240 25.31 24.69 41.16
CA VAL A 240 24.13 25.26 41.84
C VAL A 240 24.09 24.88 43.33
N THR A 241 24.54 23.68 43.71
CA THR A 241 24.60 23.29 45.13
C THR A 241 25.59 24.12 45.96
N LEU A 242 26.52 24.82 45.31
CA LEU A 242 27.45 25.74 45.98
C LEU A 242 26.84 27.12 46.25
N LEU A 243 25.62 27.41 45.76
CA LEU A 243 24.94 28.67 45.99
C LEU A 243 24.06 28.63 47.26
N PRO A 244 24.11 29.66 48.13
CA PRO A 244 25.02 30.81 48.08
C PRO A 244 26.44 30.46 48.57
N TYR A 245 27.47 30.88 47.83
CA TYR A 245 28.85 30.56 48.19
C TYR A 245 29.39 31.56 49.22
N PRO A 246 29.84 31.11 50.42
CA PRO A 246 30.36 32.01 51.45
C PRO A 246 31.79 32.48 51.12
N GLN A 247 31.92 33.74 50.68
CA GLN A 247 33.19 34.36 50.32
C GLN A 247 34.14 34.45 51.52
N GLY A 248 35.43 34.19 51.31
CA GLY A 248 36.47 34.34 52.35
C GLY A 248 36.53 33.23 53.41
N VAL A 249 35.62 32.26 53.40
CA VAL A 249 35.66 31.08 54.29
C VAL A 249 36.53 29.96 53.72
N TYR A 250 36.59 29.87 52.39
CA TYR A 250 37.32 28.83 51.65
C TYR A 250 38.37 29.44 50.71
N ASN A 251 39.14 28.58 50.03
CA ASN A 251 40.11 29.03 49.03
C ASN A 251 39.40 29.39 47.71
N ASP A 252 38.95 30.63 47.61
CA ASP A 252 38.19 31.18 46.48
C ASP A 252 38.92 31.06 45.13
N MET A 253 40.25 31.13 45.15
CA MET A 253 41.08 30.96 43.96
C MET A 253 41.05 29.52 43.45
N LEU A 254 41.16 28.54 44.36
CA LEU A 254 41.10 27.12 44.03
C LEU A 254 39.70 26.74 43.54
N THR A 255 38.65 27.17 44.24
CA THR A 255 37.26 26.91 43.84
C THR A 255 36.96 27.44 42.44
N LYS A 256 37.44 28.65 42.11
CA LYS A 256 37.31 29.21 40.75
C LYS A 256 37.92 28.31 39.68
N TRP A 257 39.15 27.84 39.88
CA TRP A 257 39.81 26.98 38.89
C TRP A 257 39.15 25.61 38.76
N VAL A 258 38.63 25.06 39.86
CA VAL A 258 37.85 23.81 39.83
C VAL A 258 36.56 23.97 39.02
N LEU A 259 35.79 25.05 39.28
CA LEU A 259 34.56 25.34 38.53
C LEU A 259 34.82 25.53 37.04
N LEU A 260 35.87 26.27 36.68
CA LEU A 260 36.29 26.43 35.28
C LEU A 260 36.73 25.10 34.68
N GLY A 261 37.47 24.28 35.42
CA GLY A 261 37.89 22.95 34.99
C GLY A 261 36.71 22.04 34.66
N TRP A 262 35.67 22.04 35.51
CA TRP A 262 34.43 21.30 35.24
C TRP A 262 33.65 21.86 34.07
N PHE A 263 33.54 23.19 33.94
CA PHE A 263 32.93 23.83 32.79
C PHE A 263 33.62 23.38 31.48
N PHE A 264 34.94 23.49 31.39
CA PHE A 264 35.66 23.05 30.20
C PHE A 264 35.59 21.53 29.97
N SER A 265 35.57 20.73 31.03
CA SER A 265 35.39 19.27 30.93
C SER A 265 34.03 18.91 30.31
N THR A 266 32.94 19.54 30.75
CA THR A 266 31.60 19.30 30.19
C THR A 266 31.51 19.74 28.73
N LEU A 267 32.09 20.90 28.39
CA LEU A 267 32.14 21.40 27.02
C LEU A 267 32.93 20.44 26.12
N LEU A 268 34.10 19.99 26.56
CA LEU A 268 34.92 19.03 25.83
C LEU A 268 34.21 17.68 25.65
N ALA A 269 33.50 17.19 26.67
CA ALA A 269 32.72 15.95 26.57
C ALA A 269 31.60 16.05 25.51
N ILE A 270 30.86 17.17 25.49
CA ILE A 270 29.82 17.42 24.48
C ILE A 270 30.43 17.49 23.09
N PHE A 271 31.52 18.26 22.89
CA PHE A 271 32.17 18.38 21.59
C PHE A 271 32.79 17.07 21.11
N ALA A 272 33.44 16.30 21.99
CA ALA A 272 33.98 15.00 21.66
C ALA A 272 32.89 14.02 21.23
N TYR A 273 31.75 14.02 21.93
CA TYR A 273 30.59 13.24 21.54
C TYR A 273 30.04 13.65 20.17
N LEU A 274 29.88 14.95 19.92
CA LEU A 274 29.42 15.47 18.63
C LEU A 274 30.38 15.10 17.50
N ALA A 275 31.68 15.25 17.70
CA ALA A 275 32.70 14.88 16.72
C ALA A 275 32.66 13.38 16.42
N TRP A 276 32.57 12.54 17.45
CA TRP A 276 32.46 11.08 17.30
C TRP A 276 31.16 10.68 16.59
N SER A 277 30.03 11.25 17.00
CA SER A 277 28.73 11.00 16.38
C SER A 277 28.71 11.41 14.91
N THR A 278 29.32 12.55 14.58
CA THR A 278 29.40 13.05 13.20
C THR A 278 30.29 12.15 12.36
N TYR A 279 31.50 11.84 12.85
CA TYR A 279 32.45 10.96 12.16
C TYR A 279 31.86 9.58 11.85
N ARG A 280 31.10 9.01 12.80
CA ARG A 280 30.45 7.70 12.62
C ARG A 280 29.34 7.74 11.56
N LEU A 281 28.61 8.85 11.44
CA LEU A 281 27.56 9.02 10.43
C LEU A 281 28.14 9.18 9.02
N THR A 282 29.30 9.82 8.88
CA THR A 282 29.92 10.08 7.56
C THR A 282 30.68 8.89 6.97
N ARG A 283 30.89 7.82 7.75
CA ARG A 283 31.69 6.65 7.34
C ARG A 283 30.85 5.40 7.06
N LYS A 284 29.52 5.50 7.14
CA LYS A 284 28.58 4.53 6.58
C LYS A 284 28.20 4.93 5.17
#